data_AF-A0A8H8CUA3-F1
#
_entry.id   AF-A0A8H8CUA3-F1
#
_cell.length_a   1.000
_cell.length_b   1.000
_cell.length_c   1.000
_cell.angle_alpha   90.00
_cell.angle_beta   90.00
_cell.angle_gamma   90.00
#
_symmetry.space_group_name_H-M   'P 1'
#
loop_
_entity.id
_entity.type
_entity.pdbx_description
1 polymer ?
#
loop_
_entity_poly.entity_id
_entity_poly.type
_entity_poly.pdbx_seq_one_letter_code
_entity_poly.pdbx_strand_id
1 'polypeptide(L)'
;MITAPGFGVSKPDHPYVTGNTFIARSHIPPPPIHETCNLTKETRHEREEMHPLNHCLIHSPIGGSDGPVTVDLKIVKTVRVRDNESAQLAVVQIQKVAPSDFLPTDLNLVAKIYDPLYFSHIQDDVDHFLCVDRDYSRETATYTALSKSNLPGTVIPRYFGS
;
A
#
# COMPACT_ATOMS: atom_id res chain seq x y z
N MET A 1 27.52 -6.89 -20.87
CA MET A 1 26.43 -7.34 -19.99
C MET A 1 26.30 -6.32 -18.89
N ILE A 2 25.35 -5.40 -19.03
CA ILE A 2 25.03 -4.42 -17.98
C ILE A 2 23.98 -5.12 -17.13
N THR A 3 24.33 -5.46 -15.89
CA THR A 3 23.38 -5.97 -14.91
C THR A 3 22.41 -4.85 -14.58
N ALA A 4 21.13 -5.04 -14.91
CA ALA A 4 20.08 -4.12 -14.49
C ALA A 4 20.16 -3.89 -12.98
N PRO A 5 20.11 -2.64 -12.47
CA PRO A 5 20.13 -2.35 -11.05
C PRO A 5 18.75 -2.66 -10.44
N GLY A 6 18.35 -3.92 -10.50
CA GLY A 6 17.17 -4.46 -9.80
C GLY A 6 17.52 -5.58 -8.82
N PHE A 7 18.67 -6.25 -9.01
CA PHE A 7 19.13 -7.31 -8.12
C PHE A 7 20.25 -6.79 -7.22
N GLY A 8 19.97 -6.65 -5.91
CA GLY A 8 21.00 -6.38 -4.90
C GLY A 8 21.24 -4.91 -4.54
N VAL A 9 20.40 -3.98 -5.01
CA VAL A 9 20.43 -2.59 -4.53
C VAL A 9 19.88 -2.54 -3.10
N SER A 10 20.64 -1.98 -2.15
CA SER A 10 20.24 -1.94 -0.75
C SER A 10 19.06 -0.99 -0.54
N LYS A 11 17.94 -1.51 -0.05
CA LYS A 11 16.81 -0.68 0.40
C LYS A 11 16.98 -0.30 1.87
N PRO A 12 16.32 0.76 2.35
CA PRO A 12 16.19 1.03 3.77
C PRO A 12 15.59 -0.16 4.53
N ASP A 13 15.80 -0.19 5.85
CA ASP A 13 15.11 -1.14 6.71
C ASP A 13 13.59 -1.01 6.58
N HIS A 14 12.87 -2.14 6.69
CA HIS A 14 11.43 -2.13 6.54
C HIS A 14 10.77 -1.31 7.66
N PRO A 15 9.94 -0.31 7.34
CA PRO A 15 9.26 0.48 8.34
C PRO A 15 8.13 -0.31 9.02
N TYR A 16 7.64 -1.38 8.38
CA TYR A 16 6.47 -2.13 8.82
C TYR A 16 6.80 -3.27 9.81
N VAL A 17 7.61 -3.00 10.82
CA VAL A 17 8.01 -3.98 11.84
C VAL A 17 7.23 -3.83 13.14
N THR A 18 7.09 -4.91 13.91
CA THR A 18 6.40 -4.90 15.21
C THR A 18 6.99 -3.85 16.15
N GLY A 19 6.11 -3.08 16.79
CA GLY A 19 6.47 -1.99 17.69
C GLY A 19 6.41 -0.61 17.05
N ASN A 20 6.60 -0.52 15.73
CA ASN A 20 6.56 0.74 15.01
C ASN A 20 5.14 1.32 14.96
N THR A 21 5.08 2.65 14.87
CA THR A 21 3.84 3.41 14.77
C THR A 21 3.86 4.28 13.53
N PHE A 22 2.70 4.45 12.89
CA PHE A 22 2.52 5.37 11.78
C PHE A 22 1.12 5.99 11.83
N ILE A 23 0.98 7.14 11.20
CA ILE A 23 -0.30 7.84 11.07
C ILE A 23 -0.82 7.54 9.67
N ALA A 24 -2.05 7.05 9.59
CA ALA A 24 -2.77 6.95 8.32
C ALA A 24 -3.88 8.00 8.28
N ARG A 25 -4.10 8.58 7.11
CA ARG A 25 -5.23 9.46 6.83
C ARG A 25 -6.18 8.71 5.92
N SER A 26 -7.48 8.76 6.22
CA SER A 26 -8.50 8.17 5.35
C SER A 26 -8.39 8.77 3.96
N HIS A 27 -8.54 7.96 2.93
CA HIS A 27 -8.39 8.37 1.55
C HIS A 27 -9.57 7.83 0.71
N ILE A 28 -10.08 8.69 -0.15
CA ILE A 28 -11.10 8.38 -1.15
C ILE A 28 -10.36 8.21 -2.48
N PRO A 29 -10.09 6.98 -2.92
CA PRO A 29 -9.37 6.78 -4.17
C PRO A 29 -10.21 7.18 -5.38
N PRO A 30 -9.56 7.47 -6.51
CA PRO A 30 -10.22 7.65 -7.78
C PRO A 30 -10.91 6.34 -8.21
N PRO A 31 -11.73 6.37 -9.28
CA PRO A 31 -12.26 5.16 -9.88
C PRO A 31 -11.17 4.13 -10.16
N PRO A 32 -11.49 2.82 -10.07
CA PRO A 32 -10.51 1.75 -10.29
C PRO A 32 -9.76 1.90 -11.60
N ILE A 33 -8.43 1.76 -11.53
CA ILE A 33 -7.56 1.78 -12.71
C ILE A 33 -7.79 0.50 -13.51
N HIS A 34 -8.03 0.63 -14.81
CA HIS A 34 -8.30 -0.49 -15.73
C HIS A 34 -7.09 -0.83 -16.59
N GLU A 35 -6.10 0.04 -16.60
CA GLU A 35 -4.85 -0.05 -17.32
C GLU A 35 -4.03 -1.28 -16.89
N THR A 36 -3.23 -1.76 -17.84
CA THR A 36 -2.22 -2.79 -17.58
C THR A 36 -0.98 -2.11 -17.02
N CYS A 37 -0.24 -2.80 -16.14
CA CYS A 37 0.99 -2.26 -15.55
C CYS A 37 2.19 -2.36 -16.50
N ASN A 38 1.99 -2.19 -17.80
CA ASN A 38 3.05 -2.38 -18.77
C ASN A 38 4.12 -1.30 -18.58
N LEU A 39 5.37 -1.71 -18.50
CA LEU A 39 6.49 -0.79 -18.36
C LEU A 39 6.70 0.02 -19.64
N THR A 40 6.67 1.35 -19.53
CA THR A 40 7.02 2.26 -20.63
C THR A 40 8.54 2.30 -20.86
N LYS A 41 8.99 2.86 -21.98
CA LYS A 41 10.43 3.02 -22.23
C LYS A 41 11.05 4.02 -21.24
N GLU A 42 10.29 5.05 -20.90
CA GLU A 42 10.64 6.11 -19.98
C GLU A 42 10.78 5.55 -18.56
N THR A 43 9.76 4.84 -18.04
CA THR A 43 9.82 4.21 -16.71
C THR A 43 10.94 3.17 -16.62
N ARG A 44 11.20 2.43 -17.70
CA ARG A 44 12.34 1.48 -17.76
C ARG A 44 13.66 2.21 -17.57
N HIS A 45 13.87 3.31 -18.30
CA HIS A 45 15.10 4.08 -18.22
C HIS A 45 15.33 4.64 -16.82
N GLU A 46 14.30 5.23 -16.20
CA GLU A 46 14.38 5.71 -14.81
C GLU A 46 14.76 4.60 -13.84
N ARG A 47 14.15 3.41 -13.97
CA ARG A 47 14.45 2.25 -13.13
C ARG A 47 15.89 1.74 -13.31
N GLU A 48 16.45 1.85 -14.50
CA GLU A 48 17.83 1.47 -14.80
C GLU A 48 18.86 2.49 -14.30
N GLU A 49 18.50 3.76 -14.16
CA GLU A 49 19.43 4.82 -13.77
C GLU A 49 19.29 5.26 -12.30
N MET A 50 18.15 5.00 -11.68
CA MET A 50 17.82 5.53 -10.36
C MET A 50 17.75 4.46 -9.29
N HIS A 51 18.24 4.82 -8.10
CA HIS A 51 18.01 4.05 -6.89
C HIS A 51 16.51 3.93 -6.60
N PRO A 52 15.96 2.76 -6.20
CA PRO A 52 14.52 2.58 -5.97
C PRO A 52 13.88 3.62 -5.06
N LEU A 53 14.58 3.99 -3.97
CA LEU A 53 14.11 5.06 -3.09
C LEU A 53 13.94 6.41 -3.81
N ASN A 54 14.92 6.81 -4.64
CA ASN A 54 14.84 8.07 -5.39
C ASN A 54 13.72 8.00 -6.43
N HIS A 55 13.49 6.81 -7.01
CA HIS A 55 12.37 6.57 -7.91
C HIS A 55 11.04 6.79 -7.20
N CYS A 56 10.86 6.25 -6.00
CA CYS A 56 9.65 6.50 -5.20
C CYS A 56 9.49 7.96 -4.77
N LEU A 57 10.58 8.72 -4.59
CA LEU A 57 10.50 10.13 -4.19
C LEU A 57 10.01 11.05 -5.32
N ILE A 58 10.18 10.67 -6.60
CA ILE A 58 9.71 11.48 -7.74
C ILE A 58 8.37 11.01 -8.30
N HIS A 59 7.94 9.78 -7.97
CA HIS A 59 6.65 9.23 -8.38
C HIS A 59 5.66 9.28 -7.23
N SER A 60 4.80 10.30 -7.25
CA SER A 60 3.68 10.39 -6.31
C SER A 60 2.67 9.25 -6.55
N PRO A 61 2.06 8.70 -5.48
CA PRO A 61 0.91 7.79 -5.63
C PRO A 61 -0.21 8.43 -6.43
N ILE A 62 -1.15 7.61 -6.91
CA ILE A 62 -2.36 8.14 -7.55
C ILE A 62 -3.03 9.22 -6.72
N GLY A 63 -3.68 10.14 -7.43
CA GLY A 63 -4.53 11.15 -6.81
C GLY A 63 -5.74 10.54 -6.10
N GLY A 64 -6.73 11.39 -5.85
CA GLY A 64 -7.89 11.08 -5.03
C GLY A 64 -8.17 12.25 -4.11
N SER A 65 -8.87 12.00 -3.02
CA SER A 65 -9.04 13.02 -1.98
C SER A 65 -8.83 12.45 -0.59
N ASP A 66 -8.16 13.26 0.21
CA ASP A 66 -8.03 13.03 1.63
C ASP A 66 -9.41 13.12 2.31
N GLY A 67 -9.77 12.08 3.03
CA GLY A 67 -10.89 12.07 3.95
C GLY A 67 -10.55 12.77 5.27
N PRO A 68 -11.56 13.01 6.12
CA PRO A 68 -11.41 13.83 7.32
C PRO A 68 -10.80 13.08 8.52
N VAL A 69 -10.59 11.76 8.42
CA VAL A 69 -10.19 10.92 9.54
C VAL A 69 -8.69 10.66 9.48
N THR A 70 -8.01 10.77 10.62
CA THR A 70 -6.65 10.24 10.80
C THR A 70 -6.63 9.23 11.93
N VAL A 71 -5.80 8.21 11.79
CA VAL A 71 -5.63 7.14 12.76
C VAL A 71 -4.16 6.92 13.06
N ASP A 72 -3.83 6.86 14.35
CA ASP A 72 -2.52 6.45 14.83
C ASP A 72 -2.54 4.92 14.93
N LEU A 73 -1.69 4.24 14.18
CA LEU A 73 -1.63 2.79 14.10
C LEU A 73 -0.31 2.30 14.67
N LYS A 74 -0.38 1.29 15.53
CA LYS A 74 0.80 0.56 16.02
C LYS A 74 0.84 -0.83 15.42
N ILE A 75 1.96 -1.21 14.81
CA ILE A 75 2.15 -2.58 14.31
C ILE A 75 2.37 -3.51 15.49
N VAL A 76 1.43 -4.43 15.71
CA VAL A 76 1.51 -5.41 16.80
C VAL A 76 2.05 -6.76 16.33
N LYS A 77 1.86 -7.08 15.03
CA LYS A 77 2.36 -8.33 14.44
C LYS A 77 2.56 -8.17 12.93
N THR A 78 3.68 -8.64 12.41
CA THR A 78 3.89 -8.78 10.96
C THR A 78 3.20 -10.05 10.45
N VAL A 79 2.46 -9.97 9.36
CA VAL A 79 1.83 -11.12 8.70
C VAL A 79 2.66 -11.51 7.49
N ARG A 80 2.93 -10.54 6.62
CA ARG A 80 3.81 -10.66 5.45
C ARG A 80 4.41 -9.30 5.16
N VAL A 81 5.59 -9.05 5.71
CA VAL A 81 6.35 -7.82 5.50
C VAL A 81 7.73 -8.21 5.02
N ARG A 82 7.98 -8.06 3.72
CA ARG A 82 9.21 -8.48 3.04
C ARG A 82 9.40 -7.69 1.76
N ASP A 83 10.64 -7.64 1.32
CA ASP A 83 10.97 -7.15 0.00
C ASP A 83 10.40 -8.08 -1.08
N ASN A 84 10.09 -7.51 -2.22
CA ASN A 84 9.50 -8.16 -3.38
C ASN A 84 8.08 -8.74 -3.18
N GLU A 85 7.29 -8.09 -2.34
CA GLU A 85 5.88 -8.44 -2.12
C GLU A 85 4.97 -7.33 -2.64
N SER A 86 3.88 -7.69 -3.33
CA SER A 86 2.98 -6.70 -3.93
C SER A 86 2.29 -5.78 -2.92
N ALA A 87 2.13 -6.26 -1.69
CA ALA A 87 1.63 -5.49 -0.57
C ALA A 87 2.16 -6.04 0.75
N GLN A 88 2.42 -5.13 1.68
CA GLN A 88 2.88 -5.42 3.04
C GLN A 88 1.65 -5.64 3.93
N LEU A 89 1.61 -6.77 4.64
CA LEU A 89 0.51 -7.17 5.50
C LEU A 89 0.95 -7.18 6.96
N ALA A 90 0.24 -6.41 7.80
CA ALA A 90 0.51 -6.35 9.23
C ALA A 90 -0.78 -6.28 10.04
N VAL A 91 -0.76 -6.83 11.25
CA VAL A 91 -1.79 -6.55 12.25
C VAL A 91 -1.40 -5.24 12.94
N VAL A 92 -2.32 -4.28 12.92
CA VAL A 92 -2.18 -2.97 13.55
C VAL A 92 -3.22 -2.79 14.63
N GLN A 93 -2.87 -2.08 15.69
CA GLN A 93 -3.79 -1.64 16.73
C GLN A 93 -4.06 -0.15 16.60
N ILE A 94 -5.32 0.25 16.64
CA ILE A 94 -5.73 1.65 16.67
C ILE A 94 -5.35 2.26 18.03
N GLN A 95 -4.42 3.20 18.03
CA GLN A 95 -3.99 3.92 19.23
C GLN A 95 -4.86 5.16 19.45
N LYS A 96 -5.12 5.93 18.38
CA LYS A 96 -5.89 7.17 18.40
C LYS A 96 -6.64 7.35 17.09
N VAL A 97 -7.75 8.08 17.15
CA VAL A 97 -8.57 8.45 16.00
C VAL A 97 -8.93 9.92 16.13
N ALA A 98 -8.81 10.67 15.04
CA ALA A 98 -9.22 12.07 14.97
C ALA A 98 -10.10 12.30 13.72
N PRO A 99 -11.29 12.91 13.85
CA PRO A 99 -11.97 13.26 15.10
C PRO A 99 -12.35 12.01 15.93
N SER A 100 -12.54 12.18 17.24
CA SER A 100 -12.93 11.08 18.14
C SER A 100 -14.22 10.42 17.66
N ASP A 101 -14.42 9.15 18.03
CA ASP A 101 -15.65 8.36 17.79
C ASP A 101 -15.82 7.70 16.41
N PHE A 102 -14.89 7.88 15.46
CA PHE A 102 -14.96 7.19 14.16
C PHE A 102 -14.70 5.68 14.23
N LEU A 103 -13.74 5.27 15.06
CA LEU A 103 -13.35 3.88 15.26
C LEU A 103 -13.00 3.65 16.74
N PRO A 104 -13.30 2.46 17.30
CA PRO A 104 -12.89 2.13 18.66
C PRO A 104 -11.36 2.04 18.75
N THR A 105 -10.79 2.63 19.80
CA THR A 105 -9.39 2.42 20.15
C THR A 105 -9.16 0.97 20.59
N ASP A 106 -7.91 0.54 20.59
CA ASP A 106 -7.47 -0.81 20.98
C ASP A 106 -7.96 -1.95 20.07
N LEU A 107 -8.68 -1.63 19.00
CA LEU A 107 -9.09 -2.58 17.98
C LEU A 107 -7.88 -3.01 17.13
N ASN A 108 -7.71 -4.33 17.00
CA ASN A 108 -6.73 -4.91 16.07
C ASN A 108 -7.35 -5.09 14.68
N LEU A 109 -6.69 -4.54 13.67
CA LEU A 109 -7.04 -4.63 12.25
C LEU A 109 -5.91 -5.28 11.46
N VAL A 110 -6.24 -5.83 10.29
CA VAL A 110 -5.22 -6.19 9.29
C VAL A 110 -5.07 -4.99 8.35
N ALA A 111 -3.89 -4.38 8.36
CA ALA A 111 -3.51 -3.36 7.39
C ALA A 111 -2.83 -4.04 6.18
N LYS A 112 -3.29 -3.67 4.99
CA LYS A 112 -2.61 -3.97 3.73
C LYS A 112 -2.08 -2.67 3.15
N ILE A 113 -0.76 -2.59 3.05
CA ILE A 113 -0.03 -1.37 2.70
C ILE A 113 0.62 -1.59 1.35
N TYR A 114 0.27 -0.74 0.40
CA TYR A 114 0.79 -0.74 -0.96
C TYR A 114 1.95 0.25 -1.04
N ASP A 115 3.17 -0.26 -0.90
CA ASP A 115 4.39 0.53 -0.95
C ASP A 115 5.25 0.10 -2.17
N PRO A 116 5.41 0.96 -3.19
CA PRO A 116 6.16 0.62 -4.40
C PRO A 116 7.64 0.34 -4.12
N LEU A 117 8.21 0.86 -3.02
CA LEU A 117 9.60 0.61 -2.66
C LEU A 117 9.85 -0.88 -2.39
N TYR A 118 8.88 -1.58 -1.78
CA TYR A 118 8.98 -3.00 -1.41
C TYR A 118 8.21 -3.94 -2.36
N PHE A 119 7.65 -3.41 -3.45
CA PHE A 119 7.04 -4.20 -4.51
C PHE A 119 8.08 -5.15 -5.16
N SER A 120 7.63 -6.22 -5.83
CA SER A 120 8.51 -7.14 -6.56
C SER A 120 9.21 -6.47 -7.73
N HIS A 121 10.52 -6.19 -7.58
CA HIS A 121 11.38 -5.68 -8.66
C HIS A 121 12.02 -6.80 -9.49
N ILE A 122 11.55 -8.04 -9.32
CA ILE A 122 12.02 -9.20 -10.09
C ILE A 122 11.43 -9.19 -11.50
N GLN A 123 10.21 -8.67 -11.68
CA GLN A 123 9.60 -8.49 -13.00
C GLN A 123 10.15 -7.22 -13.64
N ASP A 124 10.84 -7.35 -14.77
CA ASP A 124 11.52 -6.25 -15.48
C ASP A 124 10.66 -5.61 -16.58
N ASP A 125 9.43 -6.11 -16.76
CA ASP A 125 8.45 -5.66 -17.75
C ASP A 125 7.24 -4.94 -17.13
N VAL A 126 7.23 -4.77 -15.81
CA VAL A 126 6.13 -4.16 -15.05
C VAL A 126 6.50 -2.81 -14.46
N ASP A 127 5.59 -1.85 -14.60
CA ASP A 127 5.57 -0.58 -13.86
C ASP A 127 4.97 -0.83 -12.46
N HIS A 128 5.83 -0.82 -11.44
CA HIS A 128 5.41 -1.12 -10.08
C HIS A 128 4.52 -0.03 -9.46
N PHE A 129 4.71 1.24 -9.82
CA PHE A 129 3.89 2.34 -9.31
C PHE A 129 2.45 2.17 -9.79
N LEU A 130 2.29 1.98 -11.10
CA LEU A 130 0.98 1.73 -11.68
C LEU A 130 0.33 0.45 -11.10
N CYS A 131 1.13 -0.58 -10.80
CA CYS A 131 0.62 -1.81 -10.22
C CYS A 131 0.15 -1.67 -8.78
N VAL A 132 0.90 -0.99 -7.90
CA VAL A 132 0.44 -0.74 -6.53
C VAL A 132 -0.82 0.12 -6.52
N ASP A 133 -0.89 1.14 -7.36
CA ASP A 133 -2.02 2.04 -7.46
C ASP A 133 -3.28 1.34 -8.00
N ARG A 134 -3.10 0.50 -9.02
CA ARG A 134 -4.17 -0.33 -9.57
C ARG A 134 -4.71 -1.32 -8.55
N ASP A 135 -3.83 -2.02 -7.85
CA ASP A 135 -4.24 -3.03 -6.88
C ASP A 135 -4.94 -2.38 -5.67
N TYR A 136 -4.42 -1.24 -5.18
CA TYR A 136 -5.02 -0.43 -4.13
C TYR A 136 -6.43 0.08 -4.50
N SER A 137 -6.56 0.74 -5.66
CA SER A 137 -7.84 1.33 -6.10
C SER A 137 -8.91 0.27 -6.34
N ARG A 138 -8.55 -0.86 -6.97
CA ARG A 138 -9.46 -1.99 -7.19
C ARG A 138 -9.90 -2.66 -5.91
N GLU A 139 -8.97 -2.91 -4.99
CA GLU A 139 -9.31 -3.57 -3.73
C GLU A 139 -10.22 -2.67 -2.88
N THR A 140 -9.91 -1.38 -2.79
CA THR A 140 -10.75 -0.41 -2.10
C THR A 140 -12.15 -0.33 -2.68
N ALA A 141 -12.28 -0.24 -4.01
CA ALA A 141 -13.58 -0.21 -4.66
C ALA A 141 -14.36 -1.51 -4.45
N THR A 142 -13.68 -2.65 -4.48
CA THR A 142 -14.29 -3.97 -4.25
C THR A 142 -14.85 -4.07 -2.82
N TYR A 143 -14.04 -3.76 -1.80
CA TYR A 143 -14.50 -3.79 -0.41
C TYR A 143 -15.57 -2.73 -0.13
N THR A 144 -15.50 -1.56 -0.75
CA THR A 144 -16.53 -0.52 -0.66
C THR A 144 -17.86 -0.95 -1.28
N ALA A 145 -17.84 -1.72 -2.37
CA ALA A 145 -19.04 -2.28 -2.96
C ALA A 145 -19.62 -3.40 -2.08
N LEU A 146 -18.75 -4.30 -1.59
CA LEU A 146 -19.14 -5.43 -0.76
C LEU A 146 -19.62 -5.03 0.64
N SER A 147 -19.13 -3.91 1.18
CA SER A 147 -19.55 -3.39 2.50
C SER A 147 -21.03 -3.02 2.55
N LYS A 148 -21.66 -2.80 1.39
CA LYS A 148 -23.09 -2.50 1.24
C LYS A 148 -23.98 -3.75 1.21
N SER A 149 -23.39 -4.94 1.31
CA SER A 149 -24.09 -6.22 1.35
C SER A 149 -24.17 -6.78 2.79
N ASN A 150 -24.80 -7.94 2.96
CA ASN A 150 -24.87 -8.65 4.25
C ASN A 150 -23.70 -9.63 4.47
N LEU A 151 -22.66 -9.59 3.63
CA LEU A 151 -21.48 -10.47 3.70
C LEU A 151 -20.40 -10.05 4.71
N PRO A 152 -20.16 -8.75 5.01
CA PRO A 152 -19.10 -8.33 5.93
C PRO A 152 -19.21 -8.92 7.33
N GLY A 153 -18.11 -9.48 7.84
CA GLY A 153 -18.03 -10.10 9.16
C GLY A 153 -18.65 -11.49 9.24
N THR A 154 -19.11 -12.06 8.12
CA THR A 154 -19.57 -13.46 8.04
C THR A 154 -18.64 -14.27 7.15
N VAL A 155 -18.64 -13.99 5.84
CA VAL A 155 -17.84 -14.69 4.83
C VAL A 155 -16.73 -13.84 4.22
N ILE A 156 -16.83 -12.51 4.36
CA ILE A 156 -15.75 -11.58 3.98
C ILE A 156 -15.32 -10.74 5.19
N PRO A 157 -14.05 -10.30 5.26
CA PRO A 157 -13.60 -9.38 6.30
C PRO A 157 -14.42 -8.08 6.31
N ARG A 158 -14.61 -7.50 7.50
CA ARG A 158 -15.16 -6.14 7.61
C ARG A 158 -14.14 -5.13 7.10
N TYR A 159 -14.60 -4.25 6.22
CA TYR A 159 -13.79 -3.16 5.69
C TYR A 159 -13.92 -1.93 6.58
N PHE A 160 -12.80 -1.40 7.05
CA PHE A 160 -12.76 -0.24 7.96
C PHE A 160 -12.35 1.07 7.28
N GLY A 161 -12.02 1.01 5.99
CA GLY A 161 -11.58 2.16 5.20
C GLY A 161 -10.22 1.96 4.58
N SER A 162 -9.85 2.96 3.79
CA SER A 162 -8.55 3.15 3.13
C SER A 162 -8.02 4.52 3.48
#